data_AF-A0A956AR25-F1
#
_entry.id   AF-A0A956AR25-F1
#
_cell.length_a   1.000
_cell.length_b   1.000
_cell.length_c   1.000
_cell.angle_alpha   90.00
_cell.angle_beta   90.00
_cell.angle_gamma   90.00
#
_symmetry.space_group_name_H-M   'P 1'
#
loop_
_entity.id
_entity.type
_entity.pdbx_description
1 polymer ?
#
loop_
_entity_poly.entity_id
_entity_poly.type
_entity_poly.pdbx_seq_one_letter_code
_entity_poly.pdbx_strand_id
1 'polypeptide(L)'
;MIDLTLRALLAAALTSLLLIPPAFAQEGADLDEEAAGLEPDNDGLLEKAPTEKPVLADPDEKLAAEVEARRNGLQEKINTIQSKIARFPDLDEGLNKLNTGTLKNLESFIEEHRKALEGYRAAVERDDGKAQAKLGAQVIKLRQKFIKGIDKLEKDADKLVEKATKLEEKLAKEEAEAAAEAATAEGKEP
;
A
#
# COMPACT_ATOMS: atom_id res chain seq x y z
N MET A 1 -5.14 -18.17 19.11
CA MET A 1 -6.03 -17.00 18.94
C MET A 1 -5.15 -15.78 18.80
N ILE A 2 -4.84 -15.37 17.57
CA ILE A 2 -4.11 -14.12 17.33
C ILE A 2 -5.15 -13.00 17.40
N ASP A 3 -4.89 -12.09 18.32
CA ASP A 3 -5.77 -11.06 18.83
C ASP A 3 -6.33 -10.17 17.70
N LEU A 4 -7.61 -9.80 17.80
CA LEU A 4 -8.32 -8.95 16.84
C LEU A 4 -7.62 -7.58 16.71
N THR A 5 -6.92 -7.17 17.77
CA THR A 5 -6.05 -6.00 17.83
C THR A 5 -4.84 -6.09 16.91
N LEU A 6 -4.24 -7.28 16.71
CA LEU A 6 -3.10 -7.44 15.80
C LEU A 6 -3.51 -7.30 14.33
N ARG A 7 -4.73 -7.75 13.98
CA ARG A 7 -5.32 -7.60 12.64
C ARG A 7 -5.65 -6.15 12.33
N ALA A 8 -6.21 -5.42 13.30
CA ALA A 8 -6.47 -3.99 13.19
C ALA A 8 -5.17 -3.19 13.08
N LEU A 9 -4.12 -3.56 13.82
CA LEU A 9 -2.80 -2.93 13.72
C LEU A 9 -2.12 -3.21 12.37
N LEU A 10 -2.30 -4.39 11.79
CA LEU A 10 -1.75 -4.75 10.47
C LEU A 10 -2.47 -4.01 9.32
N ALA A 11 -3.80 -3.92 9.41
CA ALA A 11 -4.61 -3.14 8.48
C ALA A 11 -4.27 -1.65 8.59
N ALA A 12 -4.11 -1.13 9.82
CA ALA A 12 -3.64 0.22 10.06
C ALA A 12 -2.19 0.42 9.58
N ALA A 13 -1.27 -0.54 9.73
CA ALA A 13 0.10 -0.39 9.24
C ALA A 13 0.18 -0.35 7.70
N LEU A 14 -0.64 -1.16 7.02
CA LEU A 14 -0.78 -1.10 5.56
C LEU A 14 -1.47 0.19 5.09
N THR A 15 -2.38 0.75 5.90
CA THR A 15 -3.11 1.98 5.59
C THR A 15 -2.36 3.25 6.01
N SER A 16 -1.55 3.22 7.06
CA SER A 16 -0.75 4.36 7.56
C SER A 16 0.56 4.52 6.80
N LEU A 17 1.03 3.48 6.11
CA LEU A 17 2.09 3.62 5.09
C LEU A 17 1.57 4.14 3.75
N LEU A 18 0.25 4.33 3.58
CA LEU A 18 -0.32 5.14 2.49
C LEU A 18 -0.07 6.64 2.69
N LEU A 19 0.49 7.03 3.85
CA LEU A 19 0.90 8.40 4.17
C LEU A 19 2.42 8.56 4.24
N ILE A 20 3.17 7.78 3.46
CA ILE A 20 4.32 8.40 2.81
C ILE A 20 3.72 9.02 1.55
N PRO A 21 3.23 10.27 1.61
CA PRO A 21 2.82 10.94 0.39
C PRO A 21 4.01 10.83 -0.59
N PRO A 22 3.77 10.74 -1.92
CA PRO A 22 4.78 11.29 -2.80
C PRO A 22 5.10 12.67 -2.21
N ALA A 23 6.35 12.96 -1.90
CA ALA A 23 6.77 14.27 -1.39
C ALA A 23 6.63 15.35 -2.49
N PHE A 24 5.48 15.34 -3.17
CA PHE A 24 4.99 16.10 -4.30
C PHE A 24 3.54 16.56 -4.06
N ALA A 25 2.95 16.29 -2.88
CA ALA A 25 1.67 16.86 -2.47
C ALA A 25 1.76 17.37 -1.02
N GLN A 26 2.46 18.48 -0.83
CA GLN A 26 2.21 19.35 0.32
C GLN A 26 2.04 20.78 -0.21
N GLU A 27 0.93 20.94 -0.92
CA GLU A 27 0.29 22.23 -1.14
C GLU A 27 -0.73 22.39 0.01
N GLY A 28 -0.62 23.50 0.75
CA GLY A 28 -1.66 24.02 1.66
C GLY A 28 -2.20 23.06 2.73
N ALA A 29 -1.52 22.94 3.87
CA ALA A 29 -2.20 22.68 5.12
C ALA A 29 -2.02 23.93 5.99
N ASP A 30 -3.03 24.79 5.93
CA ASP A 30 -3.23 25.90 6.85
C ASP A 30 -3.07 25.40 8.30
N LEU A 31 -2.05 25.89 8.97
CA LEU A 31 -1.97 25.87 10.43
C LEU A 31 -2.62 27.15 10.92
N ASP A 32 -3.96 27.12 10.99
CA ASP A 32 -4.69 27.99 11.91
C ASP A 32 -4.47 27.44 13.33
N GLU A 33 -3.53 28.05 14.05
CA GLU A 33 -3.58 28.08 15.51
C GLU A 33 -3.25 29.50 15.97
N GLU A 34 -4.30 30.27 16.25
CA GLU A 34 -4.23 31.57 16.92
C GLU A 34 -3.50 31.44 18.27
N ALA A 35 -2.52 32.31 18.51
CA ALA A 35 -2.61 33.39 19.50
C ALA A 35 -1.24 33.78 20.07
N ALA A 36 -0.78 34.99 19.76
CA ALA A 36 -0.42 36.02 20.74
C ALA A 36 0.29 37.17 20.02
N GLY A 37 -0.26 38.37 20.16
CA GLY A 37 0.15 39.55 19.39
C GLY A 37 1.50 40.15 19.75
N LEU A 38 1.97 41.02 18.87
CA LEU A 38 2.40 42.40 19.11
C LEU A 38 2.71 43.06 17.75
N GLU A 39 2.47 44.37 17.68
CA GLU A 39 2.36 45.25 16.51
C GLU A 39 3.59 45.36 15.59
N PRO A 40 3.45 45.97 14.38
CA PRO A 40 4.39 45.85 13.29
C PRO A 40 5.44 46.97 13.29
N ASP A 41 6.72 46.61 13.41
CA ASP A 41 7.82 47.46 13.00
C ASP A 41 8.38 46.97 11.67
N ASN A 42 8.12 47.80 10.67
CA ASN A 42 8.59 47.70 9.30
C ASN A 42 10.03 48.19 9.25
N ASP A 43 11.01 47.28 9.12
CA ASP A 43 12.37 47.61 8.69
C ASP A 43 13.00 46.46 7.89
N GLY A 44 12.93 46.59 6.56
CA GLY A 44 14.15 46.52 5.77
C GLY A 44 14.84 45.17 5.53
N LEU A 45 14.12 44.05 5.42
CA LEU A 45 14.68 42.85 4.79
C LEU A 45 13.89 42.49 3.54
N LEU A 46 14.54 42.66 2.38
CA LEU A 46 14.14 42.11 1.09
C LEU A 46 13.53 40.72 1.29
N GLU A 47 12.22 40.62 1.06
CA GLU A 47 11.53 39.36 0.87
C GLU A 47 12.25 38.63 -0.27
N LYS A 48 13.18 37.74 0.09
CA LYS A 48 13.59 36.69 -0.83
C LYS A 48 12.30 35.94 -1.13
N ALA A 49 11.78 36.16 -2.34
CA ALA A 49 10.72 35.34 -2.91
C ALA A 49 11.01 33.88 -2.51
N PRO A 50 10.02 33.12 -2.02
CA PRO A 50 10.22 31.72 -1.70
C PRO A 50 10.82 31.09 -2.95
N THR A 51 12.11 30.73 -2.87
CA THR A 51 12.75 29.93 -3.90
C THR A 51 11.91 28.67 -3.96
N GLU A 52 11.04 28.58 -4.97
CA GLU A 52 10.38 27.34 -5.37
C GLU A 52 11.50 26.32 -5.44
N LYS A 53 11.54 25.41 -4.46
CA LYS A 53 12.53 24.33 -4.48
C LYS A 53 12.30 23.62 -5.82
N PRO A 54 13.35 23.45 -6.64
CA PRO A 54 13.18 22.85 -7.95
C PRO A 54 12.47 21.51 -7.78
N VAL A 55 11.43 21.27 -8.59
CA VAL A 55 10.76 19.97 -8.67
C VAL A 55 11.82 18.96 -9.11
N LEU A 56 12.33 18.20 -8.14
CA LEU A 56 13.40 17.23 -8.36
C LEU A 56 12.85 16.05 -9.16
N ALA A 57 13.22 15.95 -10.43
CA ALA A 57 12.79 14.91 -11.35
C ALA A 57 13.14 13.52 -10.82
N ASP A 58 12.13 12.66 -10.64
CA ASP A 58 12.32 11.27 -10.24
C ASP A 58 13.13 10.51 -11.31
N PRO A 59 14.04 9.59 -10.92
CA PRO A 59 14.88 8.89 -11.91
C PRO A 59 14.09 7.98 -12.86
N ASP A 60 12.86 7.56 -12.52
CA ASP A 60 11.96 6.83 -13.40
C ASP A 60 10.50 6.88 -12.89
N GLU A 61 9.76 7.90 -13.29
CA GLU A 61 8.37 8.13 -12.88
C GLU A 61 7.42 7.00 -13.32
N LYS A 62 7.64 6.41 -14.51
CA LYS A 62 6.80 5.32 -15.01
C LYS A 62 6.93 4.10 -14.11
N LEU A 63 8.16 3.77 -13.73
CA LEU A 63 8.43 2.68 -12.82
C LEU A 63 7.93 2.97 -11.40
N ALA A 64 7.92 4.24 -10.97
CA ALA A 64 7.29 4.64 -9.71
C ALA A 64 5.78 4.36 -9.73
N ALA A 65 5.09 4.76 -10.79
CA ALA A 65 3.67 4.50 -10.98
C ALA A 65 3.36 3.00 -11.09
N GLU A 66 4.22 2.22 -11.75
CA GLU A 66 4.07 0.77 -11.82
C GLU A 66 4.19 0.11 -10.44
N VAL A 67 5.16 0.51 -9.62
CA VAL A 67 5.29 0.04 -8.24
C VAL A 67 4.00 0.27 -7.44
N GLU A 68 3.42 1.46 -7.57
CA GLU A 68 2.19 1.82 -6.87
C GLU A 68 1.00 1.00 -7.36
N ALA A 69 0.81 0.89 -8.68
CA ALA A 69 -0.25 0.09 -9.29
C ALA A 69 -0.18 -1.37 -8.84
N ARG A 70 1.01 -1.98 -8.85
CA ARG A 70 1.23 -3.36 -8.40
C ARG A 70 0.92 -3.54 -6.91
N ARG A 71 1.34 -2.60 -6.06
CA ARG A 71 1.04 -2.62 -4.63
C ARG A 71 -0.46 -2.55 -4.38
N ASN A 72 -1.15 -1.63 -5.05
CA ASN A 72 -2.58 -1.43 -4.89
C ASN A 72 -3.36 -2.68 -5.37
N GLY A 73 -2.99 -3.25 -6.51
CA GLY A 73 -3.59 -4.50 -7.01
C GLY A 73 -3.41 -5.68 -6.05
N LEU A 74 -2.23 -5.84 -5.46
CA LEU A 74 -2.01 -6.86 -4.43
C LEU A 74 -2.87 -6.61 -3.18
N GLN A 75 -2.99 -5.35 -2.74
CA GLN A 75 -3.79 -4.99 -1.58
C GLN A 75 -5.29 -5.28 -1.80
N GLU A 76 -5.83 -5.01 -2.98
CA GLU A 76 -7.21 -5.33 -3.33
C GLU A 76 -7.50 -6.83 -3.24
N LYS A 77 -6.56 -7.68 -3.70
CA LYS A 77 -6.68 -9.14 -3.57
C LYS A 77 -6.64 -9.56 -2.10
N ILE A 78 -5.73 -9.00 -1.31
CA ILE A 78 -5.65 -9.24 0.14
C ILE A 78 -6.97 -8.88 0.83
N ASN A 79 -7.54 -7.72 0.52
CA ASN A 79 -8.81 -7.26 1.08
C ASN A 79 -9.97 -8.18 0.69
N THR A 80 -9.96 -8.67 -0.56
CA THR A 80 -10.95 -9.64 -1.06
C THR A 80 -10.90 -10.96 -0.29
N ILE A 81 -9.71 -11.45 0.03
CA ILE A 81 -9.53 -12.67 0.83
C ILE A 81 -9.93 -12.42 2.29
N GLN A 82 -9.55 -11.27 2.85
CA GLN A 82 -9.86 -10.87 4.23
C GLN A 82 -11.36 -10.81 4.49
N SER A 83 -12.15 -10.22 3.59
CA SER A 83 -13.61 -10.11 3.78
C SER A 83 -14.31 -11.47 3.83
N LYS A 84 -13.71 -12.50 3.22
CA LYS A 84 -14.26 -13.86 3.12
C LYS A 84 -13.84 -14.77 4.29
N ILE A 85 -12.91 -14.34 5.14
CA ILE A 85 -12.30 -15.20 6.18
C ILE A 85 -13.27 -15.64 7.27
N ALA A 86 -14.27 -14.82 7.58
CA ALA A 86 -15.29 -15.14 8.59
C ALA A 86 -16.18 -16.30 8.12
N ARG A 87 -16.45 -16.38 6.81
CA ARG A 87 -17.22 -17.45 6.19
C ARG A 87 -16.35 -18.66 5.86
N PHE A 88 -15.07 -18.44 5.58
CA PHE A 88 -14.12 -19.47 5.16
C PHE A 88 -12.81 -19.40 5.97
N PRO A 89 -12.79 -19.95 7.21
CA PRO A 89 -11.60 -19.92 8.06
C PRO A 89 -10.40 -20.66 7.46
N ASP A 90 -10.64 -21.58 6.52
CA ASP A 90 -9.61 -22.29 5.74
C ASP A 90 -8.69 -21.37 4.90
N LEU A 91 -9.06 -20.09 4.76
CA LEU A 91 -8.24 -19.07 4.11
C LEU A 91 -7.23 -18.42 5.05
N ASP A 92 -7.39 -18.57 6.37
CA ASP A 92 -6.64 -17.82 7.39
C ASP A 92 -5.14 -18.04 7.34
N GLU A 93 -4.69 -19.29 7.29
CA GLU A 93 -3.27 -19.61 7.22
C GLU A 93 -2.62 -19.02 5.96
N GLY A 94 -3.31 -19.14 4.81
CA GLY A 94 -2.85 -18.61 3.54
C GLY A 94 -2.74 -17.09 3.55
N LEU A 95 -3.77 -16.42 4.07
CA LEU A 95 -3.78 -14.97 4.22
C LEU A 95 -2.68 -14.49 5.17
N ASN A 96 -2.45 -15.18 6.30
CA ASN A 96 -1.39 -14.82 7.24
C ASN A 96 0.01 -14.92 6.60
N LYS A 97 0.26 -15.97 5.80
CA LYS A 97 1.50 -16.10 5.02
C LYS A 97 1.63 -14.99 3.99
N LEU A 98 0.55 -14.66 3.28
CA LEU A 98 0.53 -13.58 2.28
C LEU A 98 0.85 -12.22 2.94
N ASN A 99 0.18 -11.88 4.04
CA ASN A 99 0.43 -10.65 4.79
C ASN A 99 1.88 -10.57 5.29
N THR A 100 2.41 -11.66 5.86
CA THR A 100 3.80 -11.71 6.34
C THR A 100 4.79 -11.51 5.18
N GLY A 101 4.53 -12.13 4.03
CA GLY A 101 5.34 -11.97 2.83
C GLY A 101 5.32 -10.54 2.30
N THR A 102 4.14 -9.91 2.26
CA THR A 102 3.96 -8.52 1.83
C THR A 102 4.72 -7.56 2.73
N LEU A 103 4.59 -7.69 4.06
CA LEU A 103 5.30 -6.83 5.02
C LEU A 103 6.82 -6.95 4.86
N LYS A 104 7.35 -8.17 4.81
CA LYS A 104 8.79 -8.39 4.63
C LYS A 104 9.32 -7.79 3.33
N ASN A 105 8.57 -7.92 2.24
CA ASN A 105 8.95 -7.35 0.94
C ASN A 105 8.92 -5.81 0.99
N LEU A 106 7.95 -5.23 1.69
CA LEU A 106 7.78 -3.79 1.86
C LEU A 106 8.86 -3.17 2.74
N GLU A 107 9.13 -3.76 3.91
CA GLU A 107 10.19 -3.32 4.83
C GLU A 107 11.55 -3.29 4.13
N SER A 108 11.90 -4.37 3.43
CA SER A 108 13.15 -4.47 2.69
C SER A 108 13.27 -3.42 1.57
N PHE A 109 12.14 -3.04 0.96
CA PHE A 109 12.12 -2.03 -0.10
C PHE A 109 12.24 -0.62 0.45
N ILE A 110 11.46 -0.27 1.48
CA ILE A 110 11.37 1.11 1.98
C ILE A 110 12.70 1.63 2.48
N GLU A 111 13.43 0.85 3.28
CA GLU A 111 14.71 1.31 3.83
C GLU A 111 15.76 1.56 2.74
N GLU A 112 15.94 0.59 1.84
CA GLU A 112 16.91 0.68 0.74
C GLU A 112 16.51 1.77 -0.27
N HIS A 113 15.22 1.85 -0.61
CA HIS A 113 14.68 2.77 -1.61
C HIS A 113 14.72 4.22 -1.12
N ARG A 114 14.28 4.49 0.11
CA ARG A 114 14.32 5.82 0.71
C ARG A 114 15.74 6.38 0.69
N LYS A 115 16.71 5.59 1.16
CA LYS A 115 18.12 6.01 1.19
C LYS A 115 18.67 6.29 -0.21
N ALA A 116 18.33 5.46 -1.20
CA ALA A 116 18.75 5.65 -2.58
C ALA A 116 18.12 6.91 -3.20
N LEU A 117 16.84 7.16 -2.92
CA LEU A 117 16.10 8.29 -3.45
C LEU A 117 16.55 9.62 -2.82
N GLU A 118 16.74 9.65 -1.50
CA GLU A 118 17.30 10.82 -0.79
C GLU A 118 18.72 11.14 -1.32
N GLY A 119 19.56 10.12 -1.53
CA GLY A 119 20.87 10.30 -2.12
C GLY A 119 20.81 10.85 -3.54
N TYR A 120 19.92 10.30 -4.37
CA TYR A 120 19.71 10.80 -5.73
C TYR A 120 19.28 12.26 -5.72
N ARG A 121 18.33 12.64 -4.85
CA ARG A 121 17.88 14.03 -4.71
C ARG A 121 19.03 14.96 -4.33
N ALA A 122 19.86 14.58 -3.36
CA ALA A 122 21.04 15.36 -3.00
C ALA A 122 22.06 15.49 -4.14
N ALA A 123 22.17 14.49 -5.02
CA ALA A 123 23.03 14.56 -6.21
C ALA A 123 22.47 15.48 -7.30
N VAL A 124 21.14 15.54 -7.45
CA VAL A 124 20.47 16.49 -8.34
C VAL A 124 20.65 17.92 -7.84
N GLU A 125 20.45 18.16 -6.54
CA GLU A 125 20.66 19.50 -5.94
C GLU A 125 22.09 20.02 -6.07
N ARG A 126 23.08 19.12 -6.11
CA ARG A 126 24.50 19.45 -6.26
C ARG A 126 24.99 19.47 -7.72
N ASP A 127 24.11 19.20 -8.67
CA ASP A 127 24.45 19.00 -10.09
C ASP A 127 25.57 17.96 -10.32
N ASP A 128 25.65 16.95 -9.46
CA ASP A 128 26.63 15.86 -9.59
C ASP A 128 26.09 14.78 -10.53
N GLY A 129 26.26 14.99 -11.83
CA GLY A 129 25.74 14.09 -12.86
C GLY A 129 26.22 12.63 -12.73
N LYS A 130 27.42 12.39 -12.17
CA LYS A 130 27.91 11.02 -11.93
C LYS A 130 27.16 10.36 -10.78
N ALA A 131 26.94 11.08 -9.69
CA ALA A 131 26.15 10.60 -8.57
C ALA A 131 24.67 10.43 -8.94
N GLN A 132 24.10 11.35 -9.72
CA GLN A 132 22.74 11.24 -10.26
C GLN A 132 22.56 9.94 -11.04
N ALA A 133 23.44 9.66 -12.01
CA ALA A 133 23.37 8.44 -12.81
C ALA A 133 23.48 7.16 -11.96
N LYS A 134 24.41 7.14 -10.99
CA LYS A 134 24.63 5.97 -10.12
C LYS A 134 23.44 5.72 -9.18
N LEU A 135 22.95 6.77 -8.52
CA LEU A 135 21.88 6.66 -7.53
C LEU A 135 20.52 6.48 -8.20
N GLY A 136 20.28 7.11 -9.35
CA GLY A 136 19.10 6.88 -10.17
C GLY A 136 18.99 5.43 -10.62
N ALA A 137 20.08 4.84 -11.13
CA ALA A 137 20.13 3.41 -11.46
C ALA A 137 19.87 2.51 -10.25
N GLN A 138 20.31 2.91 -9.05
CA GLN A 138 20.02 2.18 -7.82
C GLN A 138 18.54 2.24 -7.45
N VAL A 139 17.89 3.40 -7.54
CA VAL A 139 16.44 3.56 -7.31
C VAL A 139 15.65 2.67 -8.27
N ILE A 140 15.99 2.70 -9.57
CA ILE A 140 15.35 1.87 -10.60
C ILE A 140 15.48 0.38 -10.26
N LYS A 141 16.69 -0.08 -9.90
CA LYS A 141 16.95 -1.48 -9.56
C LYS A 141 16.14 -1.94 -8.34
N LEU A 142 15.99 -1.07 -7.33
CA LEU A 142 15.21 -1.37 -6.14
C LEU A 142 13.72 -1.51 -6.45
N ARG A 143 13.18 -0.60 -7.27
CA ARG A 143 11.78 -0.69 -7.74
C ARG A 143 11.53 -1.98 -8.52
N GLN A 144 12.41 -2.33 -9.45
CA GLN A 144 12.31 -3.59 -10.20
C GLN A 144 12.37 -4.84 -9.29
N LYS A 145 13.24 -4.83 -8.27
CA LYS A 145 13.33 -5.91 -7.29
C LYS A 145 12.03 -6.03 -6.49
N PHE A 146 11.46 -4.89 -6.09
CA PHE A 146 10.20 -4.84 -5.36
C PHE A 146 9.02 -5.35 -6.18
N ILE A 147 8.89 -4.92 -7.45
CA ILE A 147 7.87 -5.43 -8.39
C ILE A 147 7.98 -6.96 -8.52
N LYS A 148 9.18 -7.51 -8.72
CA LYS A 148 9.37 -8.98 -8.76
C LYS A 148 8.97 -9.67 -7.46
N GLY A 149 9.08 -8.99 -6.33
CA GLY A 149 8.56 -9.47 -5.05
C GLY A 149 7.03 -9.48 -5.03
N ILE A 150 6.40 -8.39 -5.49
CA ILE A 150 4.94 -8.30 -5.64
C ILE A 150 4.42 -9.36 -6.60
N ASP A 151 5.02 -9.58 -7.77
CA ASP A 151 4.59 -10.60 -8.74
C ASP A 151 4.52 -12.02 -8.14
N LYS A 152 5.38 -12.32 -7.16
CA LYS A 152 5.35 -13.61 -6.45
C LYS A 152 4.20 -13.66 -5.46
N LEU A 153 3.99 -12.59 -4.72
CA LEU A 153 2.90 -12.46 -3.75
C LEU A 153 1.53 -12.44 -4.45
N GLU A 154 1.43 -11.78 -5.62
CA GLU A 154 0.22 -11.77 -6.44
C GLU A 154 -0.20 -13.18 -6.87
N LYS A 155 0.76 -14.04 -7.25
CA LYS A 155 0.46 -15.44 -7.60
C LYS A 155 -0.12 -16.23 -6.42
N ASP A 156 0.34 -15.95 -5.21
CA ASP A 156 -0.19 -16.61 -4.01
C ASP A 156 -1.54 -16.02 -3.61
N ALA A 157 -1.73 -14.71 -3.80
CA ALA A 157 -3.03 -14.06 -3.65
C ALA A 157 -4.06 -14.62 -4.65
N ASP A 158 -3.69 -14.81 -5.91
CA ASP A 158 -4.57 -15.36 -6.96
C ASP A 158 -5.05 -16.78 -6.61
N LYS A 159 -4.15 -17.64 -6.10
CA LYS A 159 -4.53 -18.98 -5.62
C LYS A 159 -5.52 -18.93 -4.45
N LEU A 160 -5.37 -17.95 -3.55
CA LEU A 160 -6.28 -17.79 -2.42
C LEU A 160 -7.63 -17.23 -2.85
N VAL A 161 -7.66 -16.30 -3.80
CA VAL A 161 -8.89 -15.83 -4.43
C VAL A 161 -9.62 -17.00 -5.10
N GLU A 162 -8.92 -17.81 -5.90
CA GLU A 162 -9.50 -19.00 -6.54
C GLU A 162 -10.03 -20.01 -5.51
N LYS A 163 -9.28 -20.26 -4.43
CA LYS A 163 -9.74 -21.11 -3.32
C LYS A 163 -11.00 -20.56 -2.69
N ALA A 164 -11.07 -19.25 -2.46
CA ALA A 164 -12.24 -18.60 -1.88
C ALA A 164 -13.48 -18.75 -2.78
N THR A 165 -13.32 -18.52 -4.10
CA THR A 165 -14.41 -18.71 -5.07
C THR A 165 -14.95 -20.15 -5.05
N LYS A 166 -14.07 -21.15 -5.04
CA LYS A 166 -14.48 -22.57 -4.97
C LYS A 166 -15.23 -22.91 -3.67
N LEU A 167 -14.89 -22.26 -2.56
CA LEU A 167 -15.60 -22.45 -1.29
C LEU A 167 -16.98 -21.79 -1.32
N GLU A 168 -17.10 -20.63 -1.96
CA GLU A 168 -18.40 -19.96 -2.17
C GLU A 168 -19.33 -20.79 -3.06
N GLU A 169 -18.84 -21.34 -4.15
CA GLU A 169 -19.62 -22.20 -5.05
C GLU A 169 -20.14 -23.45 -4.33
N LYS A 170 -19.29 -24.09 -3.52
CA LYS A 170 -19.68 -25.26 -2.71
C LYS A 170 -20.77 -24.91 -1.72
N LEU A 171 -20.59 -23.80 -0.99
CA LEU A 171 -21.55 -23.38 0.02
C LEU A 171 -22.89 -22.98 -0.62
N ALA A 172 -22.87 -22.27 -1.75
CA ALA A 172 -24.09 -21.93 -2.49
C ALA A 172 -24.85 -23.18 -2.97
N LYS A 173 -24.12 -24.23 -3.37
CA LYS A 173 -24.73 -25.52 -3.73
C LYS A 173 -25.36 -26.20 -2.53
N GLU A 174 -24.66 -26.27 -1.39
CA GLU A 174 -25.19 -26.85 -0.14
C GLU A 174 -26.41 -26.07 0.37
N GLU A 175 -26.39 -24.74 0.30
CA GLU A 175 -27.53 -23.88 0.66
C GLU A 175 -28.74 -24.12 -0.26
N ALA A 176 -28.52 -24.31 -1.56
CA ALA A 176 -29.58 -24.62 -2.51
C ALA A 176 -30.18 -26.02 -2.31
N GLU A 177 -29.35 -27.03 -2.02
CA GLU A 177 -29.79 -28.39 -1.71
C GLU A 177 -30.61 -28.40 -0.40
N ALA A 178 -30.14 -27.73 0.65
CA ALA A 178 -30.86 -27.61 1.91
C ALA A 178 -32.20 -26.88 1.77
N ALA A 179 -32.26 -25.81 0.95
CA ALA A 179 -33.50 -25.10 0.67
C ALA A 179 -34.51 -25.96 -0.10
N ALA A 180 -34.05 -26.77 -1.05
CA ALA A 180 -34.90 -27.70 -1.79
C ALA A 180 -35.46 -28.81 -0.88
N GLU A 181 -34.64 -29.35 0.04
CA GLU A 181 -35.09 -30.34 1.02
C GLU A 181 -36.14 -29.75 1.98
N ALA A 182 -35.93 -28.54 2.49
CA ALA A 182 -36.88 -27.86 3.37
C ALA A 182 -38.24 -27.64 2.69
N ALA A 183 -38.26 -27.22 1.42
CA ALA A 183 -39.50 -27.03 0.66
C ALA A 183 -40.28 -28.35 0.43
N THR A 184 -39.59 -29.48 0.29
CA THR A 184 -40.23 -30.80 0.17
C THR A 184 -40.76 -31.35 1.50
N ALA A 185 -40.24 -30.87 2.63
CA ALA A 185 -40.70 -31.25 3.97
C ALA A 185 -41.97 -30.49 4.39
N GLU A 186 -42.09 -29.20 4.06
CA GLU A 186 -43.27 -28.38 4.38
C GLU A 186 -44.50 -28.72 3.52
N GLY A 187 -44.31 -29.24 2.30
CA GLY A 187 -45.42 -29.72 1.45
C GLY A 187 -46.05 -31.05 1.90
N LYS A 188 -45.65 -31.59 3.06
CA LYS A 188 -46.05 -32.90 3.59
C LYS A 188 -46.77 -32.83 4.95
N GLU A 189 -47.20 -31.65 5.41
CA GLU A 189 -48.11 -31.58 6.55
C GLU A 189 -49.53 -32.05 6.16
N PRO A 190 -50.12 -33.03 6.88
CA PRO A 190 -51.43 -33.62 6.60
C PRO A 190 -52.62 -32.73 7.02
#